data_AF-A0A9E2PRB2-F1
#
_entry.id   AF-A0A9E2PRB2-F1
#
_cell.length_a   1.000
_cell.length_b   1.000
_cell.length_c   1.000
_cell.angle_alpha   90.00
_cell.angle_beta   90.00
_cell.angle_gamma   90.00
#
_symmetry.space_group_name_H-M   'P 1'
#
loop_
_entity.id
_entity.type
_entity.pdbx_description
1 polymer ?
#
loop_
_entity_poly.entity_id
_entity_poly.type
_entity_poly.pdbx_seq_one_letter_code
_entity_poly.pdbx_strand_id
1 'polypeptide(L)'
;VVSAKVPKDAVSWIEYIWTEAEIDPRYKQVADRLKITCGWCKGPADPNKDGFSLAQVAFGCSQERYVFCSVACYEAFRKMYPSRVHRNCYETKCSECNLCAKRYDDETDGIRMIAKDFLKIKNLKK
;
A
#
# COMPACT_ATOMS: atom_id res chain seq x y z
N VAL A 1 36.56 -2.29 23.62
CA VAL A 1 35.31 -2.93 24.13
C VAL A 1 35.72 -4.00 25.13
N VAL A 2 35.34 -3.85 26.40
CA VAL A 2 35.61 -4.85 27.45
C VAL A 2 34.35 -5.69 27.61
N SER A 3 34.44 -6.99 27.36
CA SER A 3 33.35 -7.94 27.59
C SER A 3 33.67 -8.76 28.84
N ALA A 4 32.81 -8.69 29.86
CA ALA A 4 32.90 -9.48 31.08
C ALA A 4 31.66 -10.37 31.22
N LYS A 5 31.85 -11.61 31.70
CA LYS A 5 30.75 -12.52 32.01
C LYS A 5 30.40 -12.37 33.50
N VAL A 6 29.16 -11.99 33.77
CA VAL A 6 28.64 -11.83 35.13
C VAL A 6 27.69 -13.00 35.43
N PRO A 7 27.77 -13.63 36.61
CA PRO A 7 26.82 -14.67 37.02
C PRO A 7 25.39 -14.14 37.07
N LYS A 8 24.41 -14.96 36.66
CA LYS A 8 23.00 -14.57 36.57
C LYS A 8 22.43 -14.07 37.90
N ASP A 9 22.82 -14.70 39.01
CA ASP A 9 22.30 -14.39 40.35
C ASP A 9 22.87 -13.09 40.92
N ALA A 10 23.90 -12.53 40.29
CA ALA A 10 24.51 -11.25 40.66
C ALA A 10 23.90 -10.05 39.89
N VAL A 11 22.93 -10.29 38.99
CA VAL A 11 22.29 -9.25 38.19
C VAL A 11 20.82 -9.13 38.62
N SER A 12 20.45 -8.01 39.23
CA SER A 12 19.06 -7.72 39.60
C SER A 12 18.24 -7.24 38.39
N TRP A 13 18.75 -6.27 37.63
CA TRP A 13 18.16 -5.80 36.39
C TRP A 13 19.24 -5.29 35.42
N ILE A 14 18.87 -5.21 34.14
CA ILE A 14 19.70 -4.64 33.09
C ILE A 14 18.95 -3.44 32.55
N GLU A 15 19.55 -2.26 32.65
CA GLU A 15 19.00 -1.04 32.08
C GLU A 15 19.76 -0.67 30.81
N TYR A 16 19.01 -0.49 29.72
CA TYR A 16 19.57 -0.07 28.45
C TYR A 16 19.49 1.45 28.37
N ILE A 17 20.64 2.12 28.52
CA ILE A 17 20.76 3.56 28.29
C ILE A 17 21.02 3.75 26.79
N TRP A 18 19.98 4.15 26.07
CA TRP A 18 20.09 4.49 24.66
C TRP A 18 20.50 5.94 24.52
N THR A 19 21.47 6.21 23.65
CA THR A 19 21.81 7.58 23.28
C THR A 19 20.73 8.16 22.38
N GLU A 20 20.55 9.49 22.38
CA GLU A 20 19.58 10.15 21.48
C GLU A 20 19.83 9.78 20.01
N ALA A 21 21.10 9.64 19.60
CA ALA A 21 21.49 9.22 18.26
C ALA A 21 21.03 7.80 17.88
N GLU A 22 20.82 6.91 18.85
CA GLU A 22 20.28 5.56 18.63
C GLU A 22 18.75 5.53 18.71
N ILE A 23 18.15 6.40 19.52
CA ILE A 23 16.69 6.52 19.67
C ILE A 23 16.08 7.09 18.39
N ASP A 24 16.66 8.16 17.86
CA ASP A 24 16.10 8.96 16.76
C ASP A 24 15.81 8.16 15.47
N PRO A 25 16.74 7.34 14.94
CA PRO A 25 16.45 6.51 13.77
C PRO A 25 15.41 5.42 14.08
N ARG A 26 15.38 4.91 15.31
CA ARG A 26 14.43 3.87 15.73
C ARG A 26 13.02 4.44 15.85
N TYR A 27 12.90 5.65 16.40
CA TYR A 27 11.65 6.40 16.46
C TYR A 27 11.11 6.71 15.07
N LYS A 28 11.96 7.17 14.14
CA LYS A 28 11.59 7.39 12.74
C LYS A 28 11.06 6.12 12.09
N GLN A 29 11.76 4.99 12.26
CA GLN A 29 11.31 3.69 11.72
C GLN A 29 9.96 3.24 12.29
N VAL A 30 9.73 3.41 13.59
CA VAL A 30 8.45 3.06 14.23
C VAL A 30 7.33 4.00 13.77
N ALA A 31 7.59 5.31 13.75
CA ALA A 31 6.64 6.30 13.29
C ALA A 31 6.27 6.11 11.82
N ASP A 32 7.23 5.77 10.95
CA ASP A 32 6.97 5.54 9.53
C ASP A 32 6.18 4.25 9.28
N ARG A 33 6.32 3.23 10.13
CA ARG A 33 5.45 2.03 10.10
C ARG A 33 4.03 2.32 10.58
N LEU A 34 3.85 3.31 11.44
CA LEU A 34 2.55 3.70 11.98
C LEU A 34 1.81 4.68 11.06
N LYS A 35 2.51 5.39 10.18
CA LYS A 35 1.90 6.33 9.23
C LYS A 35 1.25 5.58 8.08
N ILE A 36 -0.03 5.87 7.88
CA ILE A 36 -0.73 5.46 6.66
C ILE A 36 -0.17 6.30 5.50
N THR A 37 0.25 5.65 4.42
CA THR A 37 0.83 6.33 3.26
C THR A 37 -0.19 6.49 2.15
N CYS A 38 -0.17 7.64 1.48
CA CYS A 38 -1.02 7.92 0.35
C CYS A 38 -0.62 7.03 -0.85
N GLY A 39 -1.59 6.34 -1.44
CA GLY A 39 -1.44 5.48 -2.59
C GLY A 39 -0.89 6.19 -3.83
N TRP A 40 -1.17 7.49 -3.96
CA TRP A 40 -0.76 8.32 -5.09
C TRP A 40 0.56 9.05 -4.84
N CYS A 41 0.59 10.04 -3.93
CA CYS A 41 1.77 10.89 -3.72
C CYS A 41 2.83 10.31 -2.75
N LYS A 42 2.55 9.15 -2.12
CA LYS A 42 3.39 8.51 -1.09
C LYS A 42 3.65 9.33 0.18
N GLY A 43 3.04 10.51 0.31
CA GLY A 43 3.07 11.30 1.54
C GLY A 43 2.25 10.68 2.68
N PRO A 44 2.36 11.22 3.90
CA PRO A 44 1.54 10.80 5.03
C PRO A 44 0.05 11.10 4.77
N ALA A 45 -0.81 10.16 5.11
CA ALA A 45 -2.25 10.27 5.04
C ALA A 45 -2.83 10.23 6.46
N ASP A 46 -3.55 11.28 6.84
CA ASP A 46 -4.23 11.39 8.12
C ASP A 46 -5.72 11.05 7.95
N PRO A 47 -6.25 10.01 8.62
CA PRO A 47 -7.67 9.66 8.57
C PRO A 47 -8.62 10.76 9.04
N ASN A 48 -8.16 11.66 9.91
CA ASN A 48 -9.00 12.72 10.47
C ASN A 48 -9.01 13.99 9.60
N LYS A 49 -8.22 14.03 8.52
CA LYS A 49 -8.13 15.18 7.64
C LYS A 49 -9.23 15.15 6.59
N ASP A 50 -9.85 16.29 6.35
CA ASP A 50 -10.83 16.45 5.28
C ASP A 50 -10.26 16.08 3.90
N GLY A 51 -11.04 15.31 3.15
CA GLY A 51 -10.63 14.76 1.85
C GLY A 51 -9.83 13.47 1.92
N PHE A 52 -9.63 12.90 3.12
CA PHE A 52 -9.17 11.52 3.27
C PHE A 52 -10.16 10.57 2.61
N SER A 53 -9.65 9.64 1.81
CA SER A 53 -10.47 8.63 1.15
C SER A 53 -9.79 7.29 1.13
N LEU A 54 -10.57 6.24 1.40
CA LEU A 54 -10.15 4.85 1.25
C LEU A 54 -10.92 4.26 0.07
N ALA A 55 -10.19 3.74 -0.91
CA ALA A 55 -10.77 3.09 -2.07
C ALA A 55 -10.37 1.61 -2.11
N GLN A 56 -11.35 0.75 -2.34
CA GLN A 56 -11.10 -0.62 -2.78
C GLN A 56 -10.96 -0.60 -4.29
N VAL A 57 -9.83 -1.09 -4.78
CA VAL A 57 -9.48 -1.04 -6.19
C VAL A 57 -9.13 -2.44 -6.64
N ALA A 58 -9.85 -2.94 -7.64
CA ALA A 58 -9.47 -4.18 -8.31
C ALA A 58 -8.59 -3.89 -9.54
N PHE A 59 -7.46 -4.58 -9.61
CA PHE A 59 -6.54 -4.61 -10.74
C PHE A 59 -6.46 -6.04 -11.28
N GLY A 60 -7.08 -6.28 -12.44
CA GLY A 60 -7.19 -7.64 -12.97
C GLY A 60 -7.93 -8.54 -11.96
N CYS A 61 -7.25 -9.58 -11.46
CA CYS A 61 -7.78 -10.51 -10.46
C CYS A 61 -7.50 -10.11 -9.00
N SER A 62 -6.64 -9.12 -8.72
CA SER A 62 -6.33 -8.70 -7.35
C SER A 62 -7.23 -7.56 -6.89
N GLN A 63 -7.67 -7.60 -5.63
CA GLN A 63 -8.33 -6.47 -4.96
C GLN A 63 -7.40 -5.91 -3.89
N GLU A 64 -7.10 -4.62 -3.99
CA GLU A 64 -6.19 -3.91 -3.08
C GLU A 64 -6.89 -2.69 -2.47
N ARG A 65 -6.48 -2.31 -1.26
CA ARG A 65 -6.97 -1.11 -0.58
C ARG A 65 -5.95 0.00 -0.73
N TYR A 66 -6.39 1.13 -1.26
CA TYR A 66 -5.59 2.34 -1.36
C TYR A 66 -6.18 3.44 -0.47
N VAL A 67 -5.29 4.20 0.16
CA VAL A 67 -5.63 5.36 0.97
C VAL A 67 -5.14 6.61 0.25
N PHE A 68 -5.91 7.70 0.26
CA PHE A 68 -5.52 8.96 -0.37
C PHE A 68 -5.63 10.10 0.64
N CYS A 69 -4.61 10.95 0.68
CA CYS A 69 -4.52 12.08 1.60
C CYS A 69 -5.36 13.30 1.16
N SER A 70 -5.90 13.29 -0.07
CA SER A 70 -6.76 14.34 -0.61
C SER A 70 -7.63 13.82 -1.76
N VAL A 71 -8.73 14.52 -2.01
CA VAL A 71 -9.62 14.27 -3.16
C VAL A 71 -8.84 14.38 -4.48
N ALA A 72 -7.93 15.35 -4.61
CA ALA A 72 -7.10 15.51 -5.81
C ALA A 72 -6.22 14.27 -6.08
N CYS A 73 -5.64 13.67 -5.03
CA CYS A 73 -4.87 12.42 -5.17
C CYS A 73 -5.75 11.25 -5.61
N TYR A 74 -6.97 11.17 -5.06
CA TYR A 74 -7.94 10.14 -5.43
C TYR A 74 -8.40 10.28 -6.88
N GLU A 75 -8.72 11.49 -7.34
CA GLU A 75 -9.13 11.74 -8.72
C GLU A 75 -7.99 11.50 -9.73
N ALA A 76 -6.77 11.94 -9.40
CA ALA A 76 -5.60 11.67 -10.24
C ALA A 76 -5.38 10.17 -10.41
N PHE A 77 -5.48 9.41 -9.31
CA PHE A 77 -5.41 7.96 -9.34
C PHE A 77 -6.51 7.33 -10.22
N ARG A 78 -7.76 7.79 -10.08
CA ARG A 78 -8.90 7.30 -10.89
C ARG A 78 -8.76 7.58 -12.38
N LYS A 79 -8.18 8.73 -12.76
CA LYS A 79 -7.95 9.10 -14.16
C LYS A 79 -6.89 8.21 -14.80
N MET A 80 -5.75 8.04 -14.11
CA MET A 80 -4.62 7.25 -14.60
C MET A 80 -4.91 5.75 -14.63
N TYR A 81 -5.45 5.21 -13.55
CA TYR A 81 -5.60 3.77 -13.40
C TYR A 81 -7.03 3.32 -13.71
N PRO A 82 -7.21 2.27 -14.55
CA PRO A 82 -8.50 1.61 -14.71
C PRO A 82 -8.85 0.82 -13.45
N SER A 83 -9.21 1.54 -12.40
CA SER A 83 -9.56 0.99 -11.09
C SER A 83 -11.03 0.59 -11.11
N ARG A 84 -11.32 -0.70 -10.92
CA ARG A 84 -12.67 -1.18 -10.63
C ARG A 84 -12.94 -0.93 -9.15
N VAL A 85 -13.92 -0.09 -8.83
CA VAL A 85 -14.10 0.46 -7.47
C VAL A 85 -14.97 -0.43 -6.58
N HIS A 86 -15.62 -1.46 -7.16
CA HIS A 86 -16.64 -2.25 -6.47
C HIS A 86 -16.20 -3.67 -6.12
N ARG A 87 -16.53 -4.11 -4.90
CA ARG A 87 -16.19 -5.43 -4.34
C ARG A 87 -16.79 -6.61 -5.12
N ASN A 88 -18.00 -6.43 -5.67
CA ASN A 88 -18.75 -7.47 -6.40
C ASN A 88 -18.59 -7.37 -7.93
N CYS A 89 -17.50 -6.77 -8.43
CA CYS A 89 -17.30 -6.61 -9.87
C CYS A 89 -17.16 -7.95 -10.64
N TYR A 90 -17.00 -9.07 -9.94
CA TYR A 90 -16.93 -10.41 -10.54
C TYR A 90 -18.30 -11.09 -10.67
N GLU A 91 -19.32 -10.55 -10.01
CA GLU A 91 -20.69 -11.11 -9.99
C GLU A 91 -21.60 -10.41 -11.01
N THR A 92 -21.11 -9.38 -11.71
CA THR A 92 -21.89 -8.56 -12.65
C THR A 92 -21.06 -8.28 -13.90
N LYS A 93 -21.69 -8.38 -15.08
CA LYS A 93 -21.04 -8.04 -16.36
C LYS A 93 -20.59 -6.58 -16.37
N CYS A 94 -19.42 -6.32 -16.94
CA CYS A 94 -18.83 -4.98 -16.86
C CYS A 94 -19.57 -3.97 -17.76
N SER A 95 -20.21 -4.44 -18.82
CA SER A 95 -21.10 -3.66 -19.70
C SER A 95 -22.33 -3.09 -18.96
N GLU A 96 -22.90 -3.88 -18.05
CA GLU A 96 -24.11 -3.57 -17.29
C GLU A 96 -23.82 -2.83 -15.97
N CYS A 97 -22.56 -2.75 -15.55
CA CYS A 97 -22.16 -2.15 -14.28
C CYS A 97 -22.09 -0.61 -14.34
N ASN A 98 -22.87 0.06 -13.49
CA ASN A 98 -22.83 1.53 -13.30
C ASN A 98 -21.93 1.98 -12.14
N LEU A 99 -21.25 1.05 -11.47
CA LEU A 99 -20.45 1.31 -10.27
C LEU A 99 -18.97 1.62 -10.58
N CYS A 100 -18.54 1.42 -11.83
CA CYS A 100 -17.17 1.67 -12.28
C CYS A 100 -17.12 2.82 -13.30
N ALA A 101 -16.05 3.62 -13.24
CA ALA A 101 -15.86 4.74 -14.17
C ALA A 101 -15.49 4.28 -15.60
N LYS A 102 -14.86 3.10 -15.74
CA LYS A 102 -14.54 2.49 -17.03
C LYS A 102 -15.30 1.18 -17.16
N ARG A 103 -16.02 1.03 -18.28
CA ARG A 103 -16.72 -0.19 -18.66
C ARG A 103 -15.86 -0.97 -19.65
N TYR A 104 -15.86 -2.29 -19.52
CA TYR A 104 -15.19 -3.20 -20.42
C TYR A 104 -16.25 -4.06 -21.09
N ASP A 105 -16.10 -4.26 -22.39
CA ASP A 105 -16.96 -5.17 -23.14
C ASP A 105 -16.43 -6.59 -22.97
N ASP A 106 -17.34 -7.53 -22.75
CA ASP A 106 -17.00 -8.95 -22.51
C ASP A 106 -16.54 -9.63 -23.80
N GLU A 107 -16.79 -9.03 -24.98
CA GLU A 107 -16.42 -9.61 -26.29
C GLU A 107 -14.98 -9.34 -26.73
N THR A 108 -14.18 -8.57 -25.98
CA THR A 108 -12.73 -8.43 -26.28
C THR A 108 -11.92 -9.47 -25.51
N ASP A 109 -12.04 -10.72 -25.97
CA ASP A 109 -11.38 -11.92 -25.48
C ASP A 109 -9.87 -11.96 -25.84
N GLY A 110 -9.19 -10.84 -25.60
CA GLY A 110 -7.74 -10.74 -25.66
C GLY A 110 -7.25 -10.34 -24.28
N ILE A 111 -6.62 -11.26 -23.56
CA ILE A 111 -5.96 -11.02 -22.27
C ILE A 111 -5.22 -9.69 -22.37
N ARG A 112 -5.77 -8.64 -21.77
CA ARG A 112 -5.11 -7.33 -21.72
C ARG A 112 -4.00 -7.43 -20.68
N MET A 113 -2.86 -7.90 -21.15
CA MET A 113 -1.60 -7.92 -20.41
C MET A 113 -1.36 -6.53 -19.83
N ILE A 114 -1.33 -6.43 -18.51
CA ILE A 114 -1.01 -5.17 -17.83
C ILE A 114 0.51 -4.99 -17.92
N ALA A 115 1.02 -3.75 -17.89
CA ALA A 115 2.45 -3.46 -17.92
C ALA A 115 3.30 -4.32 -16.94
N LYS A 116 2.70 -4.72 -15.80
CA LYS A 116 3.33 -5.60 -14.80
C LYS A 116 3.56 -7.03 -15.31
N ASP A 117 2.71 -7.53 -16.21
CA ASP A 117 2.82 -8.89 -16.76
C ASP A 117 4.00 -8.99 -17.74
N PHE A 118 4.32 -7.90 -18.45
CA PHE A 118 5.52 -7.81 -19.28
C PHE A 118 6.83 -7.85 -18.47
N LEU A 119 6.82 -7.39 -17.22
CA LEU A 119 7.99 -7.45 -16.35
C LEU A 119 8.31 -8.90 -15.91
N LYS A 120 7.27 -9.72 -15.69
CA LYS A 120 7.45 -11.15 -15.35
C LYS A 120 8.01 -11.95 -16.52
N ILE A 121 7.54 -11.70 -17.74
CA ILE A 121 8.02 -12.39 -18.95
C ILE A 121 9.52 -12.15 -19.19
N LYS A 122 10.01 -10.95 -18.86
CA LYS A 122 11.45 -10.63 -19.00
C LYS A 122 12.34 -11.43 -18.04
N ASN A 123 11.86 -11.75 -16.84
CA ASN A 123 12.63 -12.49 -15.84
C ASN A 123 12.66 -14.01 -16.09
N LEU A 124 11.75 -14.54 -16.92
CA LEU A 124 11.74 -15.94 -17.33
C LEU A 124 12.69 -16.26 -18.49
N LYS A 125 13.19 -15.24 -19.20
CA LYS A 125 14.11 -15.39 -20.34
C LYS A 125 15.60 -15.27 -19.95
N LYS A 126 15.92 -15.48 -18.66
CA LYS A 126 17.28 -15.38 -18.14
C LYS A 126 17.71 -16.71 -17.52
#